data_AF-A0A382RBY6-F1
#
_entry.id   AF-A0A382RBY6-F1
#
_cell.length_a   1.000
_cell.length_b   1.000
_cell.length_c   1.000
_cell.angle_alpha   90.00
_cell.angle_beta   90.00
_cell.angle_gamma   90.00
#
_symmetry.space_group_name_H-M   'P 1'
#
loop_
_entity.id
_entity.type
_entity.pdbx_description
1 polymer ?
#
loop_
_entity_poly.entity_id
_entity_poly.type
_entity_poly.pdbx_seq_one_letter_code
_entity_poly.pdbx_strand_id
1 'polypeptide(L)'
;MGVVFLVAMMPVATQQGINYEVSTHHVSLHQKVFDFVYRSNHYQLLADEATLGTSTDQERVLALFDWTQRNIPRTPKGWTVVDDHILNIIIRGHGTADQRADV
;
A
#
# COMPACT_ATOMS: atom_id res chain seq x y z
N MET A 1 -7.53 -28.18 -17.26
CA MET A 1 -6.36 -27.81 -16.44
C MET A 1 -5.35 -26.91 -17.15
N GLY A 2 -4.96 -27.17 -18.41
CA GLY A 2 -3.95 -26.36 -19.11
C GLY A 2 -4.31 -24.88 -19.32
N VAL A 3 -5.55 -24.56 -19.70
CA VAL A 3 -5.96 -23.16 -20.00
C VAL A 3 -5.92 -22.28 -18.75
N VAL A 4 -6.42 -22.78 -17.61
CA VAL A 4 -6.39 -22.03 -16.32
C VAL A 4 -4.96 -21.73 -15.90
N PHE A 5 -4.07 -22.70 -16.03
CA PHE A 5 -2.65 -22.51 -15.73
C PHE A 5 -2.00 -21.45 -16.64
N LEU A 6 -2.29 -21.48 -17.95
CA LEU A 6 -1.78 -20.48 -18.90
C LEU A 6 -2.28 -19.07 -18.58
N VAL A 7 -3.57 -18.92 -18.23
CA VAL A 7 -4.13 -17.64 -17.82
C VAL A 7 -3.48 -17.15 -16.52
N ALA A 8 -3.31 -18.02 -15.53
CA ALA A 8 -2.66 -17.68 -14.27
C ALA A 8 -1.20 -17.22 -14.44
N MET A 9 -0.50 -17.76 -15.45
CA MET A 9 0.89 -17.41 -15.77
C MET A 9 1.03 -16.24 -16.75
N MET A 10 -0.07 -15.68 -17.24
CA MET A 10 -0.04 -14.55 -18.18
C MET A 10 0.69 -13.36 -17.55
N PRO A 11 1.70 -12.77 -18.22
CA PRO A 11 2.39 -11.61 -17.69
C PRO A 11 1.49 -10.38 -17.76
N VAL A 12 1.45 -9.63 -16.66
CA VAL A 12 0.69 -8.39 -16.52
C VAL A 12 1.59 -7.29 -15.96
N ALA A 13 1.37 -6.06 -16.42
CA ALA A 13 2.16 -4.92 -16.00
C ALA A 13 1.80 -4.45 -14.58
N THR A 14 2.81 -3.99 -13.86
CA THR A 14 2.74 -3.21 -12.63
C THR A 14 3.77 -2.08 -12.70
N GLN A 15 3.58 -1.00 -11.94
CA GLN A 15 4.50 0.14 -11.93
C GLN A 15 5.12 0.29 -10.55
N GLN A 16 6.36 0.78 -10.53
CA GLN A 16 7.07 1.16 -9.32
C GLN A 16 7.86 2.43 -9.60
N GLY A 17 7.67 3.43 -8.75
CA GLY A 17 8.49 4.63 -8.65
C GLY A 17 9.64 4.43 -7.66
N ILE A 18 10.86 4.77 -8.06
CA ILE A 18 12.01 4.87 -7.16
C ILE A 18 12.68 6.22 -7.40
N ASN A 19 12.82 7.02 -6.34
CA ASN A 19 13.35 8.38 -6.41
C ASN A 19 12.68 9.21 -7.53
N TYR A 20 11.36 9.09 -7.64
CA TYR A 20 10.52 9.77 -8.64
C TYR A 20 10.71 9.29 -10.09
N GLU A 21 11.47 8.23 -10.32
CA GLU A 21 11.56 7.56 -11.62
C GLU A 21 10.65 6.34 -11.65
N VAL A 22 9.69 6.31 -12.59
CA VAL A 22 8.71 5.22 -12.72
C VAL A 22 9.19 4.18 -13.72
N SER A 23 9.26 2.92 -13.29
CA SER A 23 9.53 1.76 -14.13
C SER A 23 8.33 0.81 -14.17
N THR A 24 8.14 0.18 -15.33
CA THR A 24 7.14 -0.89 -15.50
C THR A 24 7.81 -2.24 -15.30
N HIS A 25 7.20 -3.07 -14.46
CA HIS A 25 7.59 -4.45 -14.21
C HIS A 25 6.47 -5.39 -14.66
N HIS A 26 6.81 -6.64 -14.97
CA HIS A 26 5.83 -7.67 -15.29
C HIS A 26 5.80 -8.71 -14.19
N VAL A 27 4.60 -9.01 -13.72
CA VAL A 27 4.32 -10.10 -12.78
C VAL A 27 3.32 -11.05 -13.43
N SER A 28 3.19 -12.27 -12.92
CA SER A 28 2.15 -13.18 -13.38
C SER A 28 0.76 -12.70 -12.91
N LEU A 29 -0.29 -13.05 -13.66
CA LEU A 29 -1.66 -12.68 -13.29
C LEU A 29 -2.04 -13.23 -11.90
N HIS A 30 -1.67 -14.47 -11.58
CA HIS A 30 -1.99 -15.05 -10.27
C HIS A 30 -1.28 -14.30 -9.14
N GLN A 31 -0.03 -13.86 -9.33
CA GLN A 31 0.68 -13.07 -8.35
C GLN A 31 -0.02 -11.73 -8.14
N LYS A 32 -0.41 -11.03 -9.22
CA LYS A 32 -1.14 -9.76 -9.12
C LYS A 32 -2.47 -9.89 -8.37
N VAL A 33 -3.20 -10.99 -8.60
CA VAL A 33 -4.46 -11.29 -7.89
C VAL A 33 -4.19 -11.59 -6.42
N PHE A 34 -3.19 -12.41 -6.10
CA PHE A 34 -2.81 -12.70 -4.72
C PHE A 34 -2.42 -11.41 -3.99
N ASP A 35 -1.57 -10.59 -4.58
CA ASP A 35 -1.13 -9.34 -3.97
C ASP A 35 -2.33 -8.38 -3.77
N PHE A 36 -3.30 -8.35 -4.67
CA PHE A 36 -4.52 -7.56 -4.49
C PHE A 36 -5.34 -8.01 -3.27
N VAL A 37 -5.60 -9.31 -3.15
CA VAL A 37 -6.35 -9.88 -2.01
C VAL A 37 -5.59 -9.67 -0.71
N TYR A 38 -4.28 -9.94 -0.71
CA TYR A 38 -3.40 -9.75 0.45
C TYR A 38 -3.46 -8.30 0.95
N ARG A 39 -3.36 -7.33 0.04
CA ARG A 39 -3.41 -5.89 0.37
C ARG A 39 -4.78 -5.46 0.88
N SER A 40 -5.86 -5.93 0.27
CA SER A 40 -7.22 -5.63 0.73
C SER A 40 -7.44 -6.08 2.18
N ASN A 41 -6.99 -7.29 2.53
CA ASN A 41 -7.14 -7.82 3.88
C ASN A 41 -6.29 -7.04 4.90
N HIS A 42 -5.07 -6.65 4.53
CA HIS A 42 -4.22 -5.85 5.41
C HIS A 42 -4.78 -4.45 5.66
N TYR A 43 -5.38 -3.81 4.65
CA TYR A 43 -6.04 -2.52 4.86
C TYR A 43 -7.23 -2.60 5.78
N GLN A 44 -8.06 -3.64 5.66
CA GLN A 44 -9.19 -3.82 6.58
C GLN A 44 -8.69 -3.97 8.01
N LEU A 45 -7.69 -4.83 8.23
CA LEU A 45 -7.10 -5.02 9.55
C LEU A 45 -6.52 -3.70 10.12
N LEU A 46 -5.72 -2.99 9.34
CA LEU A 46 -5.11 -1.72 9.77
C LEU A 46 -6.16 -0.64 10.04
N ALA A 47 -7.21 -0.54 9.23
CA ALA A 47 -8.29 0.41 9.43
C ALA A 47 -9.09 0.08 10.70
N ASP A 48 -9.38 -1.20 10.94
CA ASP A 48 -10.09 -1.66 12.14
C ASP A 48 -9.25 -1.41 13.40
N GLU A 49 -7.95 -1.68 13.37
CA GLU A 49 -7.02 -1.41 14.47
C GLU A 49 -6.87 0.10 14.73
N ALA A 50 -6.69 0.90 13.68
CA ALA A 50 -6.51 2.34 13.80
C ALA A 50 -7.78 3.06 14.28
N THR A 51 -8.96 2.50 14.00
CA THR A 51 -10.26 3.07 14.39
C THR A 51 -10.90 2.36 15.58
N LEU A 52 -10.17 1.47 16.25
CA LEU A 52 -10.67 0.71 17.38
C LEU A 52 -11.17 1.64 18.51
N GLY A 53 -12.41 1.45 18.94
CA GLY A 53 -13.02 2.24 20.02
C GLY A 53 -13.66 3.55 19.59
N THR A 54 -13.63 3.89 18.30
CA THR A 54 -14.40 5.02 17.75
C THR A 54 -15.86 4.63 17.51
N SER A 55 -16.78 5.59 17.65
CA SER A 55 -18.23 5.37 17.54
C SER A 55 -18.88 6.14 16.40
N THR A 56 -18.21 7.15 15.85
CA THR A 56 -18.71 7.97 14.73
C THR A 56 -17.73 8.03 13.59
N ASP A 57 -18.21 8.29 12.38
CA ASP A 57 -17.33 8.45 11.20
C ASP A 57 -16.34 9.62 11.36
N GLN A 58 -16.74 10.69 12.05
CA GLN A 58 -15.84 11.80 12.35
C GLN A 58 -14.68 11.36 13.26
N GLU A 59 -14.96 10.58 14.31
CA GLU A 59 -13.93 10.02 15.18
C GLU A 59 -13.01 9.06 14.42
N ARG A 60 -13.56 8.25 13.51
CA ARG A 60 -12.77 7.33 12.66
C ARG A 60 -11.77 8.08 11.80
N VAL A 61 -12.20 9.16 11.15
CA VAL A 61 -11.33 10.00 10.31
C VAL A 61 -10.21 10.63 11.14
N LEU A 62 -10.54 11.17 12.32
CA LEU A 62 -9.53 11.75 13.21
C LEU A 62 -8.55 10.69 13.72
N ALA A 63 -9.04 9.50 14.07
CA ALA A 63 -8.20 8.38 14.52
C ALA A 63 -7.24 7.90 13.43
N LEU A 64 -7.70 7.79 12.17
CA LEU A 64 -6.85 7.49 11.03
C LEU A 64 -5.80 8.58 10.80
N PHE A 65 -6.20 9.85 10.82
CA PHE A 65 -5.27 10.97 10.68
C PHE A 65 -4.17 10.92 11.75
N ASP A 66 -4.56 10.77 13.02
CA ASP A 66 -3.62 10.67 14.14
C ASP A 66 -2.74 9.42 14.05
N TRP A 67 -3.27 8.31 13.54
CA TRP A 67 -2.50 7.11 13.28
C TRP A 67 -1.45 7.34 12.20
N THR A 68 -1.81 7.97 11.08
CA THR A 68 -0.87 8.30 9.99
C THR A 68 0.22 9.26 10.47
N GLN A 69 -0.13 10.30 11.23
CA GLN A 69 0.86 11.24 11.79
C GLN A 69 1.88 10.55 12.71
N ARG A 70 1.44 9.57 13.52
CA ARG A 70 2.29 8.84 14.46
C ARG A 70 3.14 7.76 13.81
N ASN A 71 2.57 7.00 12.87
CA ASN A 71 3.20 5.79 12.32
C ASN A 71 3.95 6.04 11.02
N ILE A 72 3.64 7.12 10.29
CA ILE A 72 4.30 7.48 9.02
C ILE A 72 4.98 8.84 9.16
N PRO A 73 6.09 8.95 9.90
CA PRO A 73 6.94 10.14 9.89
C PRO A 73 7.49 10.45 8.49
N ARG A 74 8.02 11.66 8.32
CA ARG A 74 8.63 12.08 7.04
C ARG A 74 9.84 11.22 6.70
N THR A 75 9.97 10.83 5.44
CA THR A 75 11.18 10.16 4.92
C THR A 75 12.43 10.99 5.23
N PRO A 76 13.46 10.42 5.90
CA PRO A 76 14.69 11.13 6.20
C PRO A 76 15.44 11.57 4.93
N LYS A 77 16.22 12.65 5.05
CA LYS A 77 17.01 13.16 3.93
C LYS A 77 18.03 12.12 3.45
N GLY A 78 18.08 11.89 2.14
CA GLY A 78 19.02 10.95 1.51
C GLY A 78 18.55 9.50 1.49
N TRP A 79 17.38 9.20 2.07
CA TRP A 79 16.78 7.87 1.94
C TRP A 79 16.08 7.73 0.60
N THR A 80 16.05 6.51 0.08
CA THR A 80 15.33 6.17 -1.14
C THR A 80 13.83 6.40 -0.94
N VAL A 81 13.22 7.14 -1.85
CA VAL A 81 11.76 7.28 -1.93
C VAL A 81 11.27 6.17 -2.85
N VAL A 82 10.44 5.27 -2.34
CA VAL A 82 9.86 4.19 -3.14
C VAL A 82 8.36 4.37 -3.15
N ASP A 83 7.75 4.37 -4.33
CA ASP A 83 6.32 4.48 -4.53
C ASP A 83 5.83 3.30 -5.38
N ASP A 84 4.91 2.52 -4.87
CA ASP A 84 4.39 1.33 -5.55
C ASP A 84 2.97 1.05 -5.07
N HIS A 85 2.80 0.84 -3.77
CA HIS A 85 1.50 0.68 -3.16
C HIS A 85 1.49 1.24 -1.74
N ILE A 86 0.36 1.82 -1.33
CA ILE A 86 0.22 2.49 -0.01
C ILE A 86 0.57 1.55 1.15
N LEU A 87 0.20 0.27 1.09
CA LEU A 87 0.61 -0.74 2.08
C LEU A 87 2.14 -0.81 2.27
N ASN A 88 2.93 -0.65 1.22
CA ASN A 88 4.39 -0.66 1.33
C ASN A 88 4.91 0.61 2.02
N ILE A 89 4.24 1.76 1.87
CA ILE A 89 4.50 2.98 2.65
C ILE A 89 4.25 2.67 4.14
N ILE A 90 3.11 2.04 4.45
CA ILE A 90 2.74 1.64 5.81
C ILE A 90 3.78 0.69 6.42
N ILE A 91 4.16 -0.37 5.70
CA ILE A 91 5.15 -1.36 6.16
C ILE A 91 6.52 -0.71 6.39
N ARG A 92 6.94 0.23 5.54
CA ARG A 92 8.21 0.95 5.72
C ARG A 92 8.17 1.93 6.89
N GLY A 93 6.99 2.41 7.27
CA GLY A 93 6.83 3.31 8.42
C GLY A 93 7.40 4.72 8.20
N HIS A 94 7.48 5.17 6.96
CA HIS A 94 7.81 6.56 6.62
C HIS A 94 7.36 6.89 5.19
N GLY A 95 7.13 8.17 4.92
CA GLY A 95 6.71 8.64 3.60
C GLY A 95 7.05 10.10 3.33
N THR A 96 7.12 10.47 2.05
CA THR A 96 7.12 11.87 1.63
C THR A 96 5.75 12.52 1.89
N ALA A 97 5.62 13.83 1.68
CA ALA A 97 4.39 14.55 2.06
C ALA A 97 3.14 14.05 1.31
N ASP A 98 3.29 13.72 0.03
CA ASP A 98 2.33 13.07 -0.85
C ASP A 98 2.01 11.63 -0.38
N GLN A 99 3.04 10.81 -0.17
CA GLN A 99 2.88 9.43 0.32
C GLN A 99 2.16 9.33 1.66
N ARG A 100 2.34 10.34 2.53
CA ARG A 100 1.63 10.45 3.80
C ARG A 100 0.20 10.93 3.67
N ALA A 101 -0.15 11.59 2.57
CA ALA A 101 -1.52 11.98 2.27
C ALA A 101 -2.30 10.83 1.65
N ASP A 102 -1.61 9.89 0.98
CA ASP A 102 -2.20 8.68 0.44
C ASP A 102 -2.53 7.61 1.50
N VAL A 103 -1.82 7.63 2.65
CA VAL A 103 -2.07 6.75 3.82
C VAL A 103 -3.19 7.32 4.69
#